data_AF-H1YAI2-F1
#
_entry.id   AF-H1YAI2-F1
#
_cell.length_a   1.000
_cell.length_b   1.000
_cell.length_c   1.000
_cell.angle_alpha   90.00
_cell.angle_beta   90.00
_cell.angle_gamma   90.00
#
_symmetry.space_group_name_H-M   'P 1'
#
loop_
_entity.id
_entity.type
_entity.pdbx_description
1 polymer ?
#
loop_
_entity_poly.entity_id
_entity_poly.type
_entity_poly.pdbx_seq_one_letter_code
_entity_poly.pdbx_strand_id
1 'polypeptide(L)'
;MDKDNINSAISNHLLLLWWTDEIRTTVEAEHGQDTLSEINEICSFASEGLEWATDDDILAHEKTRVRLKTRYPFLSKDAILKIANMSAYFWK
;
A
#
# COMPACT_ATOMS: atom_id res chain seq x y z
N MET A 1 10.76 6.35 -13.71
CA MET A 1 9.93 6.19 -12.50
C MET A 1 10.84 6.04 -11.30
N ASP A 2 10.66 6.89 -10.29
CA ASP A 2 11.56 6.97 -9.15
C ASP A 2 11.02 6.13 -7.99
N LYS A 3 11.65 4.98 -7.77
CA LYS A 3 11.28 4.03 -6.72
C LYS A 3 11.44 4.62 -5.32
N ASP A 4 12.32 5.61 -5.16
CA ASP A 4 12.54 6.29 -3.89
C ASP A 4 11.41 7.29 -3.60
N ASN A 5 10.82 7.90 -4.64
CA ASN A 5 9.63 8.74 -4.50
C ASN A 5 8.40 7.92 -4.08
N ILE A 6 8.20 6.73 -4.64
CA ILE A 6 7.08 5.84 -4.24
C ILE A 6 7.22 5.44 -2.76
N ASN A 7 8.43 5.01 -2.36
CA ASN A 7 8.69 4.66 -0.97
C ASN A 7 8.49 5.84 -0.03
N SER A 8 9.03 7.02 -0.38
CA SER A 8 8.89 8.22 0.43
C SER A 8 7.43 8.65 0.54
N ALA A 9 6.67 8.63 -0.55
CA ALA A 9 5.25 9.00 -0.56
C ALA A 9 4.42 8.08 0.35
N ILE A 10 4.62 6.76 0.26
CA ILE A 10 3.92 5.79 1.13
C ILE A 10 4.34 5.98 2.59
N SER A 11 5.64 6.09 2.86
CA SER A 11 6.15 6.25 4.22
C SER A 11 5.76 7.58 4.86
N ASN A 12 5.63 8.66 4.11
CA ASN A 12 5.28 9.97 4.67
C ASN A 12 3.77 10.18 4.77
N HIS A 13 2.99 9.71 3.79
CA HIS A 13 1.59 10.10 3.65
C HIS A 13 0.59 9.00 3.95
N LEU A 14 0.98 7.72 3.82
CA LEU A 14 0.10 6.60 4.16
C LEU A 14 0.07 6.43 5.69
N LEU A 15 -0.92 7.07 6.32
CA LEU A 15 -1.20 6.96 7.75
C LEU A 15 -1.92 5.62 7.99
N LEU A 16 -1.15 4.55 8.23
CA LEU A 16 -1.44 3.19 8.75
C LEU A 16 -2.74 2.44 8.37
N LEU A 17 -3.87 3.13 8.21
CA LEU A 17 -5.21 2.59 8.07
C LEU A 17 -5.94 3.10 6.81
N TRP A 18 -5.62 4.28 6.26
CA TRP A 18 -6.43 4.87 5.19
C TRP A 18 -5.63 5.52 4.06
N TRP A 19 -6.07 5.27 2.82
CA TRP A 19 -5.62 5.94 1.60
C TRP A 19 -6.69 6.92 1.11
N THR A 20 -6.79 8.06 1.80
CA THR A 20 -7.86 9.06 1.63
C THR A 20 -7.64 9.97 0.41
N ASP A 21 -8.70 10.66 -0.04
CA ASP A 21 -8.62 11.61 -1.16
C ASP A 21 -7.69 12.80 -0.89
N GLU A 22 -7.59 13.23 0.38
CA GLU A 22 -6.65 14.26 0.82
C GLU A 22 -5.20 13.79 0.64
N ILE A 23 -4.88 12.57 1.08
CA ILE A 23 -3.56 11.96 0.89
C ILE A 23 -3.22 11.85 -0.60
N ARG A 24 -4.18 11.41 -1.44
CA ARG A 24 -3.99 11.28 -2.89
C ARG A 24 -3.67 12.63 -3.53
N THR A 25 -4.41 13.67 -3.15
CA THR A 25 -4.20 15.04 -3.65
C THR A 25 -2.81 15.55 -3.28
N THR A 26 -2.37 15.33 -2.04
CA THR A 26 -1.02 15.72 -1.58
C THR A 26 0.07 14.97 -2.34
N VAL A 27 -0.07 13.65 -2.51
CA VAL A 27 0.89 12.83 -3.25
C VAL A 27 0.96 13.22 -4.73
N GLU A 28 -0.17 13.51 -5.37
CA GLU A 28 -0.22 14.03 -6.74
C GLU A 28 0.53 15.37 -6.85
N ALA A 29 0.30 16.28 -5.90
CA ALA A 29 0.94 17.60 -5.90
C ALA A 29 2.46 17.53 -5.67
N GLU A 30 2.94 16.63 -4.80
CA GLU A 30 4.36 16.52 -4.43
C GLU A 30 5.17 15.62 -5.36
N HIS A 31 4.58 14.53 -5.85
CA HIS A 31 5.29 13.47 -6.57
C HIS A 31 4.75 13.19 -7.98
N GLY A 32 3.66 13.86 -8.37
CA GLY A 32 3.05 13.76 -9.68
C GLY A 32 2.08 12.58 -9.85
N GLN A 33 1.27 12.66 -10.91
CA GLN A 33 0.19 11.70 -11.20
C GLN A 33 0.69 10.29 -11.47
N ASP A 34 1.85 10.12 -12.10
CA ASP A 34 2.43 8.79 -12.36
C ASP A 34 2.74 8.05 -11.05
N THR A 35 3.31 8.77 -10.07
CA THR A 35 3.61 8.21 -8.75
C THR A 35 2.33 7.82 -8.01
N LEU A 36 1.30 8.69 -8.05
CA LEU A 36 0.00 8.40 -7.46
C LEU A 36 -0.64 7.16 -8.10
N SER A 37 -0.60 7.06 -9.43
CA SER A 37 -1.17 5.92 -10.17
C SER A 37 -0.51 4.60 -9.77
N GLU A 38 0.81 4.58 -9.65
CA GLU A 38 1.55 3.38 -9.23
C GLU A 38 1.19 2.98 -7.78
N ILE A 39 1.11 3.95 -6.87
CA ILE A 39 0.71 3.67 -5.48
C ILE A 39 -0.72 3.12 -5.43
N ASN A 40 -1.63 3.66 -6.23
CA ASN A 40 -2.99 3.14 -6.35
C ASN A 40 -3.01 1.69 -6.86
N GLU A 41 -2.19 1.34 -7.87
CA GLU A 41 -2.08 -0.04 -8.36
C GLU A 41 -1.57 -0.98 -7.27
N ILE A 42 -0.54 -0.58 -6.52
CA ILE A 42 0.02 -1.36 -5.41
C ILE A 42 -1.03 -1.58 -4.31
N CYS A 43 -1.77 -0.52 -3.94
CA CYS A 43 -2.84 -0.59 -2.95
C CYS A 43 -4.01 -1.47 -3.41
N SER A 44 -4.39 -1.41 -4.69
CA SER A 44 -5.41 -2.31 -5.27
C SER A 44 -4.95 -3.75 -5.22
N PHE A 45 -3.72 -4.03 -5.66
CA PHE A 45 -3.13 -5.37 -5.64
C PHE A 45 -3.11 -5.98 -4.22
N ALA A 46 -2.79 -5.18 -3.20
CA ALA A 46 -2.81 -5.62 -1.81
C ALA A 46 -4.24 -5.94 -1.33
N SER A 47 -5.22 -5.15 -1.80
CA SER A 47 -6.62 -5.25 -1.39
C SER A 47 -7.37 -6.39 -2.10
N GLU A 48 -7.00 -6.76 -3.33
CA GLU A 48 -7.66 -7.81 -4.15
C GLU A 48 -7.60 -9.25 -3.60
N GLY A 49 -7.00 -9.48 -2.41
CA GLY A 49 -7.00 -10.79 -1.77
C GLY A 49 -8.35 -11.18 -1.18
N LEU A 50 -9.28 -11.72 -1.96
CA LEU A 50 -10.56 -12.26 -1.46
C LEU A 50 -10.43 -13.30 -0.31
N GLU A 51 -9.24 -13.88 -0.09
CA GLU A 51 -8.94 -14.78 1.04
C GLU A 51 -8.93 -14.07 2.41
N TRP A 52 -8.86 -12.74 2.46
CA TRP A 52 -8.82 -11.97 3.73
C TRP A 52 -10.10 -12.08 4.55
N ALA A 53 -11.24 -12.35 3.90
CA ALA A 53 -12.54 -12.45 4.58
C ALA A 53 -12.68 -13.75 5.39
N THR A 54 -11.78 -14.72 5.24
CA THR A 54 -11.87 -16.06 5.85
C THR A 54 -10.70 -16.43 6.76
N ASP A 55 -9.57 -15.72 6.67
CA ASP A 55 -8.38 -15.97 7.48
C ASP A 55 -8.34 -15.07 8.74
N ASP A 56 -7.63 -15.49 9.79
CA ASP A 56 -7.26 -14.61 10.92
C ASP A 56 -6.47 -13.40 10.39
N ASP A 57 -6.76 -12.20 10.92
CA ASP A 57 -6.12 -10.93 10.57
C ASP A 57 -4.58 -11.02 10.50
N ILE A 58 -3.96 -11.84 11.35
CA ILE A 58 -2.50 -12.04 11.39
C ILE A 58 -1.99 -12.78 10.14
N LEU A 59 -2.68 -13.85 9.77
CA LEU A 59 -2.37 -14.66 8.58
C LEU A 59 -2.62 -13.85 7.31
N ALA A 60 -3.70 -13.08 7.32
CA ALA A 60 -4.03 -12.14 6.26
C ALA A 60 -2.86 -11.16 6.02
N HIS A 61 -2.51 -10.42 7.07
CA HIS A 61 -1.43 -9.44 7.01
C HIS A 61 -0.10 -10.03 6.53
N GLU A 62 0.33 -11.20 7.01
CA GLU A 62 1.61 -11.79 6.58
C GLU A 62 1.60 -12.23 5.12
N LYS A 63 0.51 -12.86 4.65
CA LYS A 63 0.35 -13.21 3.23
C LYS A 63 0.41 -11.95 2.35
N THR A 64 -0.18 -10.82 2.76
CA THR A 64 -0.14 -9.58 1.96
C THR A 64 1.29 -9.09 1.83
N ARG A 65 2.05 -9.10 2.93
CA ARG A 65 3.46 -8.68 2.94
C ARG A 65 4.32 -9.53 2.01
N VAL A 66 4.13 -10.84 2.03
CA VAL A 66 4.85 -11.76 1.13
C VAL A 66 4.50 -11.49 -0.34
N ARG A 67 3.21 -11.31 -0.66
CA ARG A 67 2.76 -10.99 -2.02
C ARG A 67 3.33 -9.65 -2.51
N LEU A 68 3.26 -8.60 -1.70
CA LEU A 68 3.80 -7.27 -2.01
C LEU A 68 5.31 -7.33 -2.25
N LYS A 69 6.05 -8.00 -1.37
CA LYS A 69 7.51 -8.14 -1.51
C LYS A 69 7.90 -8.91 -2.78
N THR A 70 7.08 -9.88 -3.18
CA THR A 70 7.34 -10.69 -4.39
C THR A 70 7.06 -9.89 -5.65
N ARG A 71 5.94 -9.16 -5.71
CA ARG A 71 5.52 -8.39 -6.89
C ARG A 71 6.25 -7.06 -7.05
N TYR A 72 6.59 -6.41 -5.93
CA TYR A 72 7.21 -5.09 -5.86
C TYR A 72 8.45 -5.14 -4.94
N PRO A 73 9.55 -5.79 -5.37
CA PRO A 73 10.73 -6.00 -4.53
C PRO A 73 11.49 -4.71 -4.17
N PHE A 74 11.15 -3.59 -4.82
CA PHE A 74 11.71 -2.28 -4.52
C PHE A 74 11.01 -1.57 -3.35
N LEU A 75 9.86 -2.08 -2.88
CA LEU A 75 9.20 -1.50 -1.72
C LEU A 75 10.02 -1.78 -0.46
N SER A 76 10.19 -0.74 0.34
CA SER A 76 10.80 -0.78 1.64
C SER A 76 9.93 -1.58 2.61
N LYS A 77 10.55 -2.07 3.69
CA LYS A 77 9.83 -2.80 4.74
C LYS A 77 8.72 -1.96 5.37
N ASP A 78 8.92 -0.65 5.50
CA ASP A 78 7.94 0.28 6.05
C ASP A 78 6.75 0.47 5.11
N ALA A 79 7.00 0.72 3.82
CA ALA A 79 5.95 0.85 2.82
C ALA A 79 5.08 -0.43 2.75
N ILE A 80 5.72 -1.60 2.74
CA ILE A 80 5.03 -2.89 2.76
C ILE A 80 4.14 -3.03 4.01
N LEU A 81 4.65 -2.65 5.19
CA LEU A 81 3.90 -2.72 6.44
C LEU A 81 2.66 -1.82 6.41
N LYS A 82 2.81 -0.58 5.94
CA LYS A 82 1.72 0.40 5.86
C LYS A 82 0.62 -0.05 4.90
N ILE A 83 1.01 -0.53 3.72
CA ILE A 83 0.06 -1.04 2.72
C ILE A 83 -0.65 -2.30 3.24
N ALA A 84 0.09 -3.24 3.83
CA ALA A 84 -0.49 -4.47 4.37
C ALA A 84 -1.49 -4.19 5.51
N ASN A 85 -1.16 -3.26 6.41
CA ASN A 85 -2.09 -2.81 7.45
C ASN A 85 -3.35 -2.20 6.83
N MET A 86 -3.21 -1.21 5.94
CA MET A 86 -4.35 -0.61 5.24
C MET A 86 -5.23 -1.67 4.57
N SER A 87 -4.66 -2.63 3.85
CA SER A 87 -5.44 -3.68 3.19
C SER A 87 -6.15 -4.62 4.17
N ALA A 88 -5.57 -4.90 5.34
CA ALA A 88 -6.19 -5.76 6.35
C ALA A 88 -7.41 -5.09 7.01
N TYR A 89 -7.39 -3.75 7.16
CA TYR A 89 -8.50 -2.99 7.73
C TYR A 89 -9.54 -2.55 6.69
N PHE A 90 -9.24 -2.57 5.38
CA PHE A 90 -10.19 -2.20 4.32
C PHE A 90 -11.45 -3.09 4.29
N TRP A 91 -11.39 -4.30 4.82
CA TRP A 91 -12.48 -5.28 4.84
C TRP A 91 -13.35 -5.24 6.09
N LYS A 92 -13.02 -4.39 7.08
CA LYS A 92 -13.78 -4.23 8.33
C LYS A 92 -14.57 -2.93 8.33
#